data_AF-A0A357VR78-F1
#
_entry.id   AF-A0A357VR78-F1
#
_cell.length_a   1.000
_cell.length_b   1.000
_cell.length_c   1.000
_cell.angle_alpha   90.00
_cell.angle_beta   90.00
_cell.angle_gamma   90.00
#
_symmetry.space_group_name_H-M   'P 1'
#
loop_
_entity.id
_entity.type
_entity.pdbx_description
1 polymer ?
#
loop_
_entity_poly.entity_id
_entity_poly.type
_entity_poly.pdbx_seq_one_letter_code
_entity_poly.pdbx_strand_id
1 'polypeptide(L)'
;YTFEEAQKIVLDSYYEFDEEIGEIVESFFKERRIDSEIRKGKRGGAYASYAIPNRKPFILLNFTGTLSDVSTLAHELGHGVHGTLASEQNIWNYHPPLTMAEVASVFGEMLVMDKILPTLAEEERTAYLASNVEGMFSTMFRQNMIARFEISSHNLIEQKGSANWKELAQLYKNELEIMFGDSVMIPQEYYYEWASIPHIYRTPFYVYAYNFANLLVLALYQQYKLEGKSFVPKYKELLRSGAKDSPKELLKKIGIDISKRDFWERGFEFIEKEFINKLD
;
A
#
# COMPACT_ATOMS: atom_id res chain seq x y z
N TYR A 1 7.34 19.18 10.95
CA TYR A 1 7.10 18.26 12.07
C TYR A 1 8.42 17.88 12.72
N THR A 2 8.54 18.02 14.04
CA THR A 2 9.58 17.30 14.79
C THR A 2 9.24 15.80 14.82
N PHE A 3 10.20 14.95 15.19
CA PHE A 3 9.93 13.52 15.31
C PHE A 3 8.93 13.23 16.43
N GLU A 4 8.95 14.00 17.51
CA GLU A 4 8.02 13.90 18.64
C GLU A 4 6.58 14.29 18.23
N GLU A 5 6.43 15.32 17.39
CA GLU A 5 5.13 15.69 16.83
C GLU A 5 4.57 14.57 15.95
N ALA A 6 5.41 14.01 15.07
CA ALA A 6 5.04 12.88 14.22
C ALA A 6 4.67 11.64 15.04
N GLN A 7 5.48 11.30 16.06
CA GLN A 7 5.20 10.22 17.00
C GLN A 7 3.83 10.41 17.65
N LYS A 8 3.53 11.62 18.17
CA LYS A 8 2.26 11.90 18.82
C LYS A 8 1.08 11.69 17.86
N ILE A 9 1.16 12.25 16.65
CA ILE A 9 0.10 12.13 15.65
C ILE A 9 -0.17 10.66 15.31
N VAL A 10 0.89 9.89 15.02
CA VAL A 10 0.75 8.48 14.65
C VAL A 10 0.19 7.68 15.82
N LEU A 11 0.74 7.86 17.02
CA LEU A 11 0.30 7.15 18.22
C LEU A 11 -1.17 7.42 18.55
N ASP A 12 -1.58 8.69 18.54
CA ASP A 12 -2.97 9.08 18.76
C ASP A 12 -3.91 8.48 17.70
N SER A 13 -3.47 8.39 16.43
CA SER A 13 -4.26 7.79 15.34
C SER A 13 -4.51 6.30 15.58
N TYR A 14 -3.47 5.56 15.99
CA TYR A 14 -3.58 4.14 16.28
C TYR A 14 -4.38 3.84 17.55
N TYR A 15 -4.25 4.64 18.62
CA TYR A 15 -5.10 4.50 19.82
C TYR A 15 -6.57 4.82 19.55
N GLU A 16 -6.86 5.85 18.74
CA GLU A 16 -8.24 6.13 18.31
C GLU A 16 -8.83 4.98 17.49
N PHE A 17 -8.00 4.25 16.73
CA PHE A 17 -8.41 3.06 16.01
C PHE A 17 -8.69 1.86 16.92
N ASP A 18 -7.74 1.47 17.77
CA ASP A 18 -7.83 0.31 18.67
C ASP A 18 -6.76 0.36 19.78
N GLU A 19 -7.14 0.04 21.02
CA GLU A 19 -6.23 0.12 22.17
C GLU A 19 -5.05 -0.84 22.04
N GLU A 20 -5.29 -2.10 21.68
CA GLU A 20 -4.23 -3.12 21.52
C GLU A 20 -3.23 -2.72 20.43
N ILE A 21 -3.71 -2.22 19.29
CA ILE A 21 -2.82 -1.77 18.21
C ILE A 21 -2.05 -0.50 18.62
N GLY A 22 -2.70 0.43 19.34
CA GLY A 22 -2.03 1.59 19.93
C GLY A 22 -0.87 1.19 20.84
N GLU A 23 -1.07 0.22 21.74
CA GLU A 23 -0.02 -0.33 22.61
C GLU A 23 1.13 -0.99 21.83
N ILE A 24 0.81 -1.73 20.76
CA ILE A 24 1.82 -2.31 19.88
C ILE A 24 2.68 -1.20 19.28
N VAL A 25 2.07 -0.15 18.72
CA VAL A 25 2.78 1.00 18.13
C VAL A 25 3.59 1.75 19.19
N GLU A 26 3.02 2.00 20.36
CA GLU A 26 3.70 2.66 21.48
C GLU A 26 5.00 1.94 21.86
N SER A 27 4.96 0.60 21.87
CA SER A 27 6.13 -0.22 22.22
C SER A 27 7.31 -0.03 21.25
N PHE A 28 7.09 0.36 19.99
CA PHE A 28 8.20 0.65 19.07
C PHE A 28 9.01 1.86 19.56
N PHE A 29 8.33 2.89 20.06
CA PHE A 29 8.96 4.09 20.60
C PHE A 29 9.60 3.83 21.97
N LYS A 30 8.85 3.22 22.91
CA LYS A 30 9.35 2.92 24.28
C LYS A 30 10.58 2.02 24.27
N GLU A 31 10.63 1.06 23.35
CA GLU A 31 11.72 0.09 23.26
C GLU A 31 12.80 0.48 22.25
N ARG A 32 12.73 1.69 21.68
CA ARG A 32 13.73 2.22 20.73
C ARG A 32 13.95 1.32 19.51
N ARG A 33 12.86 0.80 18.94
CA ARG A 33 12.88 -0.08 17.74
C ARG A 33 12.75 0.71 16.43
N ILE A 34 12.90 2.04 16.48
CA ILE A 34 12.84 2.94 15.34
C ILE A 34 14.17 3.69 15.22
N ASP A 35 14.81 3.60 14.06
CA ASP A 35 16.01 4.35 13.71
C ASP A 35 15.66 5.43 12.68
N SER A 36 15.34 6.64 13.13
CA SER A 36 14.81 7.74 12.30
C SER A 36 15.85 8.77 11.83
N GLU A 37 16.95 8.93 12.57
CA GLU A 37 17.94 9.99 12.31
C GLU A 37 18.73 9.78 11.01
N ILE A 38 18.96 10.86 10.27
CA ILE A 38 19.76 10.86 9.04
C ILE A 38 21.24 10.96 9.40
N ARG A 39 22.06 10.07 8.83
CA ARG A 39 23.51 10.07 9.02
C ARG A 39 24.26 9.55 7.80
N LYS A 40 25.49 10.05 7.60
CA LYS A 40 26.36 9.64 6.50
C LYS A 40 26.56 8.12 6.50
N GLY A 41 26.31 7.48 5.36
CA GLY A 41 26.46 6.03 5.19
C GLY A 41 25.25 5.20 5.64
N LYS A 42 24.18 5.80 6.17
CA LYS A 42 22.91 5.10 6.42
C LYS A 42 22.22 4.78 5.10
N ARG A 43 21.57 3.61 5.05
CA ARG A 43 20.74 3.19 3.91
C ARG A 43 19.59 4.20 3.71
N GLY A 44 19.36 4.61 2.47
CA GLY A 44 18.24 5.48 2.11
C GLY A 44 16.88 4.78 2.16
N GLY A 45 15.81 5.58 2.13
CA GLY A 45 14.42 5.10 2.18
C GLY A 45 13.93 4.77 3.58
N ALA A 46 12.89 3.96 3.66
CA ALA A 46 12.30 3.44 4.88
C ALA A 46 12.01 1.95 4.72
N TYR A 47 11.99 1.20 5.83
CA TYR A 47 11.45 -0.17 5.86
C TYR A 47 11.20 -0.66 7.28
N ALA A 48 10.24 -1.56 7.41
CA ALA A 48 10.05 -2.43 8.56
C ALA A 48 10.74 -3.78 8.31
N SER A 49 11.45 -4.28 9.32
CA SER A 49 12.14 -5.57 9.28
C SER A 49 11.59 -6.47 10.38
N TYR A 50 11.02 -7.59 9.96
CA TYR A 50 10.60 -8.70 10.79
C TYR A 50 10.82 -9.98 10.00
N ALA A 51 11.49 -10.97 10.60
CA ALA A 51 11.95 -12.16 9.88
C ALA A 51 11.42 -13.48 10.46
N ILE A 52 11.20 -13.52 11.77
CA ILE A 52 10.88 -14.74 12.53
C ILE A 52 9.76 -14.40 13.52
N PRO A 53 8.76 -15.28 13.70
CA PRO A 53 7.76 -15.13 14.76
C PRO A 53 8.38 -14.93 16.14
N ASN A 54 7.66 -14.23 17.02
CA ASN A 54 8.07 -13.97 18.41
C ASN A 54 9.35 -13.12 18.55
N ARG A 55 9.82 -12.50 17.46
CA ARG A 55 10.85 -11.46 17.48
C ARG A 55 10.22 -10.13 17.13
N LYS A 56 10.53 -9.10 17.93
CA LYS A 56 9.95 -7.77 17.75
C LYS A 56 10.48 -7.13 16.45
N PRO A 57 9.61 -6.54 15.61
CA PRO A 57 10.04 -5.85 14.39
C PRO A 57 10.90 -4.62 14.68
N PHE A 58 11.68 -4.18 13.71
CA PHE A 58 12.44 -2.93 13.75
C PHE A 58 12.09 -2.06 12.55
N ILE A 59 12.18 -0.74 12.70
CA ILE A 59 11.88 0.23 11.65
C ILE A 59 13.13 1.07 11.39
N LEU A 60 13.46 1.23 10.11
CA LEU A 60 14.41 2.22 9.65
C LEU A 60 13.66 3.31 8.89
N LEU A 61 13.94 4.56 9.23
CA LEU A 61 13.40 5.77 8.59
C LEU A 61 14.54 6.77 8.34
N ASN A 62 14.33 7.68 7.40
CA ASN A 62 15.17 8.86 7.19
C ASN A 62 14.30 10.10 7.30
N PHE A 63 14.05 10.54 8.53
CA PHE A 63 13.05 11.55 8.84
C PHE A 63 13.59 12.98 8.62
N THR A 64 12.94 13.76 7.75
CA THR A 64 13.31 15.16 7.43
C THR A 64 12.33 16.20 7.98
N GLY A 65 11.19 15.76 8.51
CA GLY A 65 10.16 16.62 9.12
C GLY A 65 9.03 17.04 8.18
N THR A 66 8.92 16.41 7.01
CA THR A 66 7.81 16.66 6.06
C THR A 66 6.55 15.89 6.45
N LEU A 67 5.40 16.28 5.92
CA LEU A 67 4.15 15.52 6.09
C LEU A 67 4.25 14.09 5.51
N SER A 68 4.99 13.94 4.41
CA SER A 68 5.28 12.63 3.82
C SER A 68 6.05 11.72 4.79
N ASP A 69 6.96 12.28 5.59
CA ASP A 69 7.70 11.51 6.59
C ASP A 69 6.79 11.00 7.72
N VAL A 70 5.71 11.74 8.06
CA VAL A 70 4.70 11.28 9.03
C VAL A 70 3.90 10.11 8.47
N SER A 71 3.49 10.18 7.20
CA SER A 71 2.83 9.05 6.50
C SER A 71 3.76 7.84 6.42
N THR A 72 5.03 8.06 6.07
CA THR A 72 6.04 6.99 5.99
C THR A 72 6.27 6.32 7.35
N LEU A 73 6.32 7.09 8.44
CA LEU A 73 6.37 6.51 9.79
C LEU A 73 5.15 5.63 10.08
N ALA A 74 3.94 6.09 9.71
CA ALA A 74 2.71 5.33 9.87
C ALA A 74 2.70 4.03 9.04
N HIS A 75 3.20 4.11 7.80
CA HIS A 75 3.36 3.00 6.87
C HIS A 75 4.22 1.89 7.48
N GLU A 76 5.44 2.24 7.90
CA GLU A 76 6.37 1.25 8.47
C GLU A 76 5.87 0.69 9.81
N LEU A 77 5.20 1.51 10.62
CA LEU A 77 4.55 1.04 11.83
C LEU A 77 3.41 0.08 11.53
N GLY A 78 2.66 0.26 10.45
CA GLY A 78 1.63 -0.68 10.01
C GLY A 78 2.21 -2.05 9.67
N HIS A 79 3.34 -2.10 8.94
CA HIS A 79 4.09 -3.35 8.77
C HIS A 79 4.58 -3.93 10.11
N GLY A 80 5.04 -3.09 11.03
CA GLY A 80 5.42 -3.49 12.38
C GLY A 80 4.26 -4.09 13.20
N VAL A 81 3.05 -3.54 13.07
CA VAL A 81 1.82 -4.07 13.67
C VAL A 81 1.49 -5.42 13.07
N HIS A 82 1.53 -5.56 11.74
CA HIS A 82 1.31 -6.83 11.05
C HIS A 82 2.28 -7.90 11.54
N GLY A 83 3.59 -7.60 11.56
CA GLY A 83 4.61 -8.54 12.03
C GLY A 83 4.46 -8.90 13.51
N THR A 84 3.95 -7.99 14.34
CA THR A 84 3.66 -8.27 15.75
C THR A 84 2.46 -9.20 15.90
N LEU A 85 1.33 -8.89 15.26
CA LEU A 85 0.10 -9.69 15.34
C LEU A 85 0.27 -11.07 14.70
N ALA A 86 0.94 -11.15 13.55
CA ALA A 86 1.21 -12.42 12.88
C ALA A 86 2.18 -13.32 13.65
N SER A 87 2.83 -12.84 14.73
CA SER A 87 3.79 -13.64 15.51
C SER A 87 3.17 -14.85 16.21
N GLU A 88 1.84 -14.92 16.29
CA GLU A 88 1.10 -16.11 16.72
C GLU A 88 1.21 -17.28 15.72
N GLN A 89 1.58 -16.99 14.47
CA GLN A 89 1.80 -17.98 13.42
C GLN A 89 3.19 -18.64 13.53
N ASN A 90 3.37 -19.75 12.81
CA ASN A 90 4.66 -20.42 12.73
C ASN A 90 5.49 -19.84 11.57
N ILE A 91 6.77 -20.24 11.47
CA ILE A 91 7.71 -19.67 10.49
C ILE A 91 7.26 -19.81 9.03
N TRP A 92 6.42 -20.81 8.72
CA TRP A 92 5.97 -21.07 7.34
C TRP A 92 4.83 -20.16 6.90
N ASN A 93 4.04 -19.64 7.84
CA ASN A 93 2.86 -18.83 7.56
C ASN A 93 2.88 -17.48 8.28
N TYR A 94 4.03 -17.08 8.80
CA TYR A 94 4.24 -15.79 9.46
C TYR A 94 4.14 -14.60 8.52
N HIS A 95 4.84 -14.69 7.38
CA HIS A 95 4.93 -13.59 6.42
C HIS A 95 3.65 -13.52 5.60
N PRO A 96 3.00 -12.35 5.48
CA PRO A 96 1.85 -12.21 4.62
C PRO A 96 2.24 -12.48 3.15
N PRO A 97 1.33 -13.03 2.33
CA PRO A 97 1.57 -13.11 0.90
C PRO A 97 1.67 -11.68 0.34
N LEU A 98 2.35 -11.52 -0.78
CA LEU A 98 2.59 -10.20 -1.40
C LEU A 98 1.29 -9.40 -1.62
N THR A 99 0.20 -10.08 -1.98
CA THR A 99 -1.15 -9.51 -2.16
C THR A 99 -1.77 -8.92 -0.89
N MET A 100 -1.17 -9.15 0.28
CA MET A 100 -1.63 -8.68 1.57
C MET A 100 -0.54 -7.93 2.36
N ALA A 101 0.67 -7.80 1.81
CA ALA A 101 1.79 -7.20 2.51
C ALA A 101 1.55 -5.73 2.86
N GLU A 102 0.91 -4.99 1.96
CA GLU A 102 0.60 -3.55 2.10
C GLU A 102 -0.68 -3.25 2.90
N VAL A 103 -1.45 -4.29 3.27
CA VAL A 103 -2.75 -4.08 3.91
C VAL A 103 -2.61 -3.31 5.23
N ALA A 104 -1.57 -3.59 6.02
CA ALA A 104 -1.42 -2.94 7.31
C ALA A 104 -0.74 -1.56 7.24
N SER A 105 0.25 -1.43 6.36
CA SER A 105 1.02 -0.19 6.17
C SER A 105 0.13 0.92 5.64
N VAL A 106 -0.55 0.69 4.51
CA VAL A 106 -1.43 1.68 3.90
C VAL A 106 -2.67 1.98 4.77
N PHE A 107 -3.20 0.99 5.50
CA PHE A 107 -4.29 1.26 6.45
C PHE A 107 -3.84 2.22 7.56
N GLY A 108 -2.60 2.05 8.04
CA GLY A 108 -1.96 2.95 8.99
C GLY A 108 -1.82 4.38 8.46
N GLU A 109 -1.43 4.53 7.19
CA GLU A 109 -1.41 5.83 6.52
C GLU A 109 -2.79 6.47 6.48
N MET A 110 -3.84 5.72 6.15
CA MET A 110 -5.21 6.25 6.09
C MET A 110 -5.71 6.72 7.46
N LEU A 111 -5.38 6.02 8.55
CA LEU A 111 -5.69 6.47 9.91
C LEU A 111 -5.06 7.83 10.23
N VAL A 112 -3.78 7.98 9.87
CA VAL A 112 -3.04 9.22 10.10
C VAL A 112 -3.53 10.34 9.19
N MET A 113 -3.86 10.02 7.94
CA MET A 113 -4.45 10.94 6.98
C MET A 113 -5.77 11.52 7.53
N ASP A 114 -6.69 10.67 7.99
CA ASP A 114 -7.97 11.09 8.56
C ASP A 114 -7.79 12.05 9.75
N LYS A 115 -6.73 11.88 10.53
CA LYS A 115 -6.41 12.74 11.67
C LYS A 115 -5.79 14.08 11.26
N ILE A 116 -4.85 14.07 10.31
CA ILE A 116 -4.09 15.28 9.93
C ILE A 116 -4.90 16.17 8.99
N LEU A 117 -5.63 15.60 8.04
CA LEU A 117 -6.28 16.35 6.95
C LEU A 117 -7.15 17.52 7.45
N PRO A 118 -7.98 17.39 8.50
CA PRO A 118 -8.79 18.49 9.02
C PRO A 118 -7.98 19.63 9.66
N THR A 119 -6.72 19.37 10.04
CA THR A 119 -5.84 20.33 10.72
C THR A 119 -4.98 21.15 9.77
N LEU A 120 -4.82 20.70 8.52
CA LEU A 120 -4.04 21.39 7.50
C LEU A 120 -4.75 22.65 6.99
N ALA A 121 -3.96 23.67 6.67
CA ALA A 121 -4.41 24.82 5.88
C ALA A 121 -4.88 24.36 4.49
N GLU A 122 -5.68 25.17 3.81
CA GLU A 122 -6.31 24.81 2.54
C GLU A 122 -5.30 24.46 1.44
N GLU A 123 -4.24 25.26 1.30
CA GLU A 123 -3.19 25.03 0.30
C GLU A 123 -2.38 23.76 0.60
N GLU A 124 -2.03 23.53 1.87
CA GLU A 124 -1.30 22.34 2.31
C GLU A 124 -2.15 21.07 2.14
N ARG A 125 -3.45 21.18 2.44
CA ARG A 125 -4.42 20.09 2.26
C ARG A 125 -4.54 19.71 0.80
N THR A 126 -4.68 20.70 -0.09
CA THR A 126 -4.79 20.49 -1.53
C THR A 126 -3.53 19.83 -2.08
N ALA A 127 -2.35 20.35 -1.73
CA ALA A 127 -1.08 19.76 -2.15
C ALA A 127 -0.91 18.32 -1.65
N TYR A 128 -1.31 18.05 -0.41
CA TYR A 128 -1.25 16.71 0.17
C TYR A 128 -2.22 15.74 -0.52
N LEU A 129 -3.46 16.14 -0.75
CA LEU A 129 -4.44 15.31 -1.47
C LEU A 129 -4.00 15.04 -2.91
N ALA A 130 -3.50 16.04 -3.63
CA ALA A 130 -3.01 15.89 -4.99
C ALA A 130 -1.83 14.90 -5.07
N SER A 131 -0.88 15.02 -4.13
CA SER A 131 0.24 14.08 -4.01
C SER A 131 -0.21 12.64 -3.72
N ASN A 132 -1.23 12.46 -2.88
CA ASN A 132 -1.81 11.13 -2.62
C ASN A 132 -2.51 10.57 -3.86
N VAL A 133 -3.26 11.37 -4.61
CA VAL A 133 -3.91 10.95 -5.85
C VAL A 133 -2.87 10.52 -6.89
N GLU A 134 -1.79 11.29 -7.06
CA GLU A 134 -0.68 10.92 -7.95
C GLU A 134 0.00 9.61 -7.49
N GLY A 135 0.20 9.46 -6.18
CA GLY A 135 0.68 8.23 -5.55
C GLY A 135 -0.20 7.02 -5.89
N MET A 136 -1.50 7.12 -5.64
CA MET A 136 -2.48 6.07 -5.94
C MET A 136 -2.53 5.73 -7.44
N PHE A 137 -2.45 6.74 -8.31
CA PHE A 137 -2.36 6.51 -9.75
C PHE A 137 -1.14 5.66 -10.11
N SER A 138 0.02 5.99 -9.54
CA SER A 138 1.28 5.26 -9.75
C SER A 138 1.26 3.84 -9.18
N THR A 139 0.62 3.62 -8.03
CA THR A 139 0.63 2.35 -7.30
C THR A 139 -0.53 1.41 -7.66
N MET A 140 -1.58 1.91 -8.31
CA MET A 140 -2.75 1.12 -8.72
C MET A 140 -2.92 1.10 -10.24
N PHE A 141 -3.25 2.23 -10.85
CA PHE A 141 -3.61 2.31 -12.27
C PHE A 141 -2.43 1.95 -13.17
N ARG A 142 -1.26 2.54 -12.90
CA ARG A 142 -0.02 2.23 -13.62
C ARG A 142 0.41 0.78 -13.44
N GLN A 143 0.28 0.24 -12.24
CA GLN A 143 0.63 -1.17 -11.98
C GLN A 143 -0.36 -2.14 -12.66
N ASN A 144 -1.65 -1.77 -12.74
CA ASN A 144 -2.65 -2.52 -13.51
C ASN A 144 -2.31 -2.54 -15.00
N MET A 145 -1.95 -1.39 -15.56
CA MET A 145 -1.52 -1.24 -16.95
C MET A 145 -0.30 -2.13 -17.25
N ILE A 146 0.73 -2.10 -16.39
CA ILE A 146 1.92 -2.96 -16.54
C ILE A 146 1.56 -4.44 -16.44
N ALA A 147 0.68 -4.84 -15.51
CA ALA A 147 0.23 -6.23 -15.38
C ALA A 147 -0.49 -6.71 -16.66
N ARG A 148 -1.35 -5.86 -17.25
CA ARG A 148 -2.04 -6.16 -18.51
C ARG A 148 -1.07 -6.26 -19.70
N PHE A 149 -0.09 -5.37 -19.76
CA PHE A 149 1.00 -5.46 -20.72
C PHE A 149 1.75 -6.81 -20.58
N GLU A 150 2.08 -7.22 -19.36
CA GLU A 150 2.78 -8.48 -19.10
C GLU A 150 1.96 -9.69 -19.54
N ILE A 151 0.66 -9.72 -19.25
CA ILE A 151 -0.29 -10.76 -19.73
C ILE A 151 -0.29 -10.79 -21.27
N SER A 152 -0.49 -9.64 -21.91
CA SER A 152 -0.57 -9.57 -23.39
C SER A 152 0.72 -10.00 -24.07
N SER A 153 1.87 -9.66 -23.47
CA SER A 153 3.20 -10.04 -23.96
C SER A 153 3.43 -11.54 -23.86
N HIS A 154 3.09 -12.16 -22.73
CA HIS A 154 3.20 -13.61 -22.56
C HIS A 154 2.27 -14.36 -23.51
N ASN A 155 1.02 -13.91 -23.68
CA ASN A 155 0.08 -14.51 -24.63
C ASN A 155 0.58 -14.44 -26.07
N LEU A 156 1.17 -13.30 -26.47
CA LEU A 156 1.75 -13.15 -27.80
C LEU A 156 2.90 -14.14 -28.04
N ILE A 157 3.80 -14.27 -27.06
CA ILE A 157 4.94 -15.18 -27.13
C ILE A 157 4.46 -16.64 -27.16
N GLU A 158 3.46 -17.00 -26.37
CA GLU A 158 2.87 -18.34 -26.39
C GLU A 158 2.28 -18.68 -27.77
N GLN A 159 1.56 -17.74 -28.39
CA GLN A 159 0.91 -17.96 -29.68
C GLN A 159 1.88 -17.98 -30.86
N LYS A 160 2.90 -17.13 -30.87
CA LYS A 160 3.83 -16.96 -32.01
C LYS A 160 5.19 -17.65 -31.82
N GLY A 161 5.47 -18.15 -30.62
CA GLY A 161 6.77 -18.69 -30.20
C GLY A 161 7.82 -17.61 -29.87
N SER A 162 7.61 -16.36 -30.25
CA SER A 162 8.49 -15.22 -29.92
C SER A 162 7.77 -13.88 -30.14
N ALA A 163 8.31 -12.81 -29.55
CA ALA A 163 7.90 -11.44 -29.80
C ALA A 163 9.14 -10.57 -30.00
N ASN A 164 9.15 -9.71 -31.02
CA ASN A 164 10.20 -8.72 -31.22
C ASN A 164 9.87 -7.39 -30.52
N TRP A 165 10.87 -6.51 -30.38
CA TRP A 165 10.72 -5.25 -29.64
C TRP A 165 9.64 -4.31 -30.19
N LYS A 166 9.34 -4.34 -31.49
CA LYS A 166 8.28 -3.51 -32.10
C LYS A 166 6.89 -4.00 -31.69
N GLU A 167 6.71 -5.32 -31.62
CA GLU A 167 5.44 -5.92 -31.18
C GLU A 167 5.18 -5.62 -29.71
N LEU A 168 6.21 -5.74 -28.86
CA LEU A 168 6.12 -5.38 -27.45
C LEU A 168 5.88 -3.88 -27.25
N ALA A 169 6.57 -3.01 -27.99
CA ALA A 169 6.33 -1.58 -27.94
C ALA A 169 4.89 -1.20 -28.36
N GLN A 170 4.33 -1.91 -29.35
CA GLN A 170 2.95 -1.71 -29.76
C GLN A 170 1.95 -2.16 -28.68
N LEU A 171 2.19 -3.29 -28.01
CA LEU A 171 1.36 -3.72 -26.87
C LEU A 171 1.40 -2.69 -25.73
N TYR A 172 2.60 -2.20 -25.39
CA TYR A 172 2.75 -1.20 -24.33
C TYR A 172 2.06 0.13 -24.68
N LYS A 173 2.21 0.59 -25.93
CA LYS A 173 1.47 1.75 -26.45
C LYS A 173 -0.03 1.60 -26.28
N ASN A 174 -0.60 0.46 -26.66
CA ASN A 174 -2.04 0.23 -26.54
C ASN A 174 -2.50 0.31 -25.07
N GLU A 175 -1.70 -0.22 -24.14
CA GLU A 175 -2.00 -0.16 -22.71
C GLU A 175 -1.87 1.25 -22.13
N LEU A 176 -0.89 2.05 -22.58
CA LEU A 176 -0.80 3.48 -22.26
C LEU A 176 -2.03 4.26 -22.76
N GLU A 177 -2.47 4.02 -23.99
CA GLU A 177 -3.66 4.66 -24.57
C GLU A 177 -4.94 4.32 -23.80
N ILE A 178 -5.06 3.10 -23.27
CA ILE A 178 -6.20 2.71 -22.43
C ILE A 178 -6.14 3.39 -21.05
N MET A 179 -4.96 3.49 -20.44
CA MET A 179 -4.81 4.09 -19.12
C MET A 179 -5.04 5.61 -19.13
N PHE A 180 -4.50 6.31 -20.14
CA PHE A 180 -4.54 7.77 -20.20
C PHE A 180 -5.70 8.33 -21.04
N GLY A 181 -6.26 7.57 -21.98
CA GLY A 181 -7.26 8.08 -22.90
C GLY A 181 -6.75 9.31 -23.66
N ASP A 182 -7.51 10.40 -23.60
CA ASP A 182 -7.21 11.71 -24.19
C ASP A 182 -6.67 12.74 -23.19
N SER A 183 -6.43 12.34 -21.93
CA SER A 183 -5.99 13.25 -20.86
C SER A 183 -4.59 13.82 -21.07
N VAL A 184 -3.71 13.11 -21.80
CA VAL A 184 -2.33 13.54 -22.07
C VAL A 184 -1.89 13.14 -23.48
N MET A 185 -0.93 13.89 -24.02
CA MET A 185 -0.18 13.45 -25.19
C MET A 185 0.90 12.47 -24.77
N ILE A 186 0.87 11.24 -25.28
CA ILE A 186 1.86 10.20 -24.99
C ILE A 186 3.05 10.35 -25.96
N PRO A 187 4.26 10.71 -25.50
CA PRO A 187 5.44 10.78 -26.36
C PRO A 187 5.85 9.38 -26.84
N GLN A 188 6.42 9.30 -28.05
CA GLN A 188 6.79 8.02 -28.66
C GLN A 188 7.83 7.24 -27.84
N GLU A 189 8.66 7.92 -27.07
CA GLU A 189 9.68 7.34 -26.21
C GLU A 189 9.08 6.45 -25.12
N TYR A 190 7.86 6.76 -24.65
CA TYR A 190 7.16 5.98 -23.63
C TYR A 190 6.72 4.60 -24.11
N TYR A 191 6.67 4.36 -25.42
CA TYR A 191 6.35 3.03 -25.97
C TYR A 191 7.41 1.98 -25.60
N TYR A 192 8.60 2.42 -25.16
CA TYR A 192 9.71 1.57 -24.77
C TYR A 192 9.94 1.53 -23.25
N GLU A 193 9.11 2.20 -22.47
CA GLU A 193 9.29 2.31 -21.02
C GLU A 193 9.36 0.94 -20.33
N TRP A 194 8.62 -0.06 -20.83
CA TRP A 194 8.65 -1.45 -20.36
C TRP A 194 10.06 -2.03 -20.26
N ALA A 195 10.98 -1.63 -21.15
CA ALA A 195 12.36 -2.10 -21.16
C ALA A 195 13.15 -1.67 -19.91
N SER A 196 12.71 -0.59 -19.25
CA SER A 196 13.35 -0.04 -18.06
C SER A 196 12.80 -0.59 -16.75
N ILE A 197 11.65 -1.29 -16.78
CA ILE A 197 10.92 -1.70 -15.57
C ILE A 197 11.50 -3.05 -15.07
N PRO A 198 12.28 -3.09 -13.98
CA PRO A 198 13.00 -4.30 -13.60
C PRO A 198 12.08 -5.43 -13.15
N HIS A 199 10.91 -5.10 -12.58
CA HIS A 199 9.95 -6.08 -12.06
C HIS A 199 9.45 -7.03 -13.15
N ILE A 200 9.26 -6.56 -14.39
CA ILE A 200 8.83 -7.39 -15.52
C ILE A 200 9.81 -8.55 -15.76
N TYR A 201 11.11 -8.32 -15.55
CA TYR A 201 12.17 -9.30 -15.87
C TYR A 201 12.64 -10.10 -14.65
N ARG A 202 12.67 -9.47 -13.47
CA ARG A 202 13.25 -10.06 -12.27
C ARG A 202 12.23 -10.80 -11.42
N THR A 203 10.98 -10.34 -11.44
CA THR A 203 9.88 -10.87 -10.63
C THR A 203 8.57 -10.75 -11.42
N PRO A 204 8.38 -11.58 -12.48
CA PRO A 204 7.20 -11.54 -13.32
C PRO A 204 5.89 -11.57 -12.51
N PHE A 205 4.91 -10.78 -12.94
CA PHE A 205 3.58 -10.61 -12.34
C PHE A 205 3.55 -10.07 -10.91
N TYR A 206 4.67 -9.56 -10.39
CA TYR A 206 4.74 -8.92 -9.07
C TYR A 206 3.82 -7.71 -8.95
N VAL A 207 3.76 -6.87 -9.99
CA VAL A 207 3.01 -5.61 -9.98
C VAL A 207 1.51 -5.78 -9.81
N TYR A 208 0.95 -6.94 -10.22
CA TYR A 208 -0.44 -7.29 -9.96
C TYR A 208 -0.73 -7.36 -8.46
N ALA A 209 0.16 -8.00 -7.70
CA ALA A 209 -0.05 -8.18 -6.26
C ALA A 209 -0.02 -6.84 -5.52
N TYR A 210 0.80 -5.89 -6.00
CA TYR A 210 0.84 -4.54 -5.46
C TYR A 210 -0.45 -3.76 -5.75
N ASN A 211 -0.92 -3.76 -7.00
CA ASN A 211 -2.22 -3.17 -7.36
C ASN A 211 -3.38 -3.78 -6.54
N PHE A 212 -3.39 -5.11 -6.44
CA PHE A 212 -4.39 -5.85 -5.66
C PHE A 212 -4.37 -5.43 -4.19
N ALA A 213 -3.19 -5.39 -3.55
CA ALA A 213 -3.06 -5.03 -2.14
C ALA A 213 -3.53 -3.60 -1.87
N ASN A 214 -3.17 -2.65 -2.74
CA ASN A 214 -3.57 -1.25 -2.64
C ASN A 214 -5.09 -1.05 -2.80
N LEU A 215 -5.73 -1.70 -3.79
CA LEU A 215 -7.19 -1.58 -3.90
C LEU A 215 -7.90 -2.31 -2.74
N LEU A 216 -7.33 -3.44 -2.28
CA LEU A 216 -7.88 -4.22 -1.17
C LEU A 216 -7.93 -3.37 0.11
N VAL A 217 -6.83 -2.71 0.47
CA VAL A 217 -6.77 -1.91 1.69
C VAL A 217 -7.73 -0.71 1.66
N LEU A 218 -7.91 -0.05 0.50
CA LEU A 218 -8.89 1.03 0.36
C LEU A 218 -10.32 0.53 0.53
N ALA A 219 -10.65 -0.65 -0.03
CA ALA A 219 -11.95 -1.27 0.18
C ALA A 219 -12.17 -1.70 1.64
N LEU A 220 -11.13 -2.23 2.32
CA LEU A 220 -11.16 -2.55 3.75
C LEU A 220 -11.33 -1.30 4.61
N TYR A 221 -10.66 -0.20 4.26
CA TYR A 221 -10.76 1.06 4.99
C TYR A 221 -12.15 1.70 4.79
N GLN A 222 -12.71 1.63 3.59
CA GLN A 222 -14.09 2.04 3.35
C GLN A 222 -15.07 1.20 4.17
N GLN A 223 -14.86 -0.12 4.28
CA GLN A 223 -15.66 -0.98 5.13
C GLN A 223 -15.55 -0.57 6.61
N TYR A 224 -14.34 -0.24 7.08
CA TYR A 224 -14.12 0.33 8.42
C TYR A 224 -14.89 1.64 8.63
N LYS A 225 -14.90 2.56 7.67
CA LYS A 225 -15.64 3.83 7.76
C LYS A 225 -17.16 3.61 7.85
N LEU A 226 -17.68 2.53 7.26
CA LEU A 226 -19.11 2.17 7.29
C LEU A 226 -19.50 1.41 8.57
N GLU A 227 -18.67 0.46 9.03
CA GLU A 227 -18.96 -0.39 10.19
C GLU A 227 -18.47 0.20 11.52
N GLY A 228 -17.49 1.10 11.48
CA GLY A 228 -16.81 1.62 12.66
C GLY A 228 -16.11 0.52 13.46
N LYS A 229 -16.28 0.56 14.79
CA LYS A 229 -15.56 -0.31 15.73
C LYS A 229 -15.86 -1.80 15.56
N SER A 230 -16.99 -2.20 14.95
CA SER A 230 -17.28 -3.61 14.70
C SER A 230 -16.37 -4.26 13.64
N PHE A 231 -15.68 -3.44 12.82
CA PHE A 231 -14.72 -3.93 11.84
C PHE A 231 -13.35 -4.27 12.46
N VAL A 232 -12.99 -3.63 13.57
CA VAL A 232 -11.65 -3.76 14.17
C VAL A 232 -11.28 -5.21 14.50
N PRO A 233 -12.15 -6.05 15.10
CA PRO A 233 -11.82 -7.45 15.35
C PRO A 233 -11.58 -8.26 14.07
N LYS A 234 -12.32 -7.97 13.00
CA LYS A 234 -12.16 -8.61 11.68
C LYS A 234 -10.78 -8.29 11.09
N TYR A 235 -10.39 -7.02 11.16
CA TYR A 235 -9.08 -6.56 10.71
C TYR A 235 -7.94 -7.20 11.50
N LYS A 236 -8.04 -7.27 12.83
CA LYS A 236 -7.04 -7.93 13.67
C LYS A 236 -6.91 -9.42 13.36
N GLU A 237 -8.02 -10.14 13.17
CA GLU A 237 -7.97 -11.55 12.77
C GLU A 237 -7.29 -11.74 11.41
N LEU A 238 -7.50 -10.82 10.47
CA LEU A 238 -6.83 -10.84 9.17
C LEU A 238 -5.31 -10.72 9.33
N LEU A 239 -4.83 -9.77 10.12
CA LEU A 239 -3.38 -9.56 10.36
C LEU A 239 -2.75 -10.71 11.15
N ARG A 240 -3.43 -11.21 12.19
CA ARG A 240 -2.98 -12.38 12.97
C ARG A 240 -2.85 -13.64 12.13
N SER A 241 -3.57 -13.71 11.01
CA SER A 241 -3.58 -14.90 10.15
C SER A 241 -2.30 -15.11 9.36
N GLY A 242 -1.47 -14.08 9.16
CA GLY A 242 -0.30 -14.14 8.28
C GLY A 242 -0.68 -14.72 6.91
N ALA A 243 0.00 -15.79 6.51
CA ALA A 243 -0.29 -16.59 5.31
C ALA A 243 -0.87 -17.98 5.61
N LYS A 244 -1.67 -18.14 6.68
CA LYS A 244 -2.23 -19.46 7.07
C LYS A 244 -3.21 -20.05 6.05
N ASP A 245 -3.69 -19.24 5.10
CA ASP A 245 -4.61 -19.63 4.04
C ASP A 245 -4.47 -18.67 2.83
N SER A 246 -5.16 -18.96 1.74
CA SER A 246 -5.22 -18.05 0.59
C SER A 246 -5.92 -16.72 0.96
N PRO A 247 -5.56 -15.58 0.33
CA PRO A 247 -6.21 -14.29 0.59
C PRO A 247 -7.75 -14.34 0.49
N LYS A 248 -8.27 -15.11 -0.47
CA LYS A 248 -9.70 -15.32 -0.65
C LYS A 248 -10.34 -15.95 0.58
N GLU A 249 -9.77 -17.03 1.10
CA GLU A 249 -10.33 -17.74 2.24
C GLU A 249 -10.14 -16.96 3.56
N LEU A 250 -9.04 -16.22 3.71
CA LEU A 250 -8.83 -15.33 4.86
C LEU A 250 -9.88 -14.20 4.91
N LEU A 251 -10.10 -13.52 3.79
CA LEU A 251 -11.09 -12.44 3.70
C LEU A 251 -12.52 -12.96 3.85
N LYS A 252 -12.83 -14.14 3.29
CA LYS A 252 -14.13 -14.77 3.43
C LYS A 252 -14.49 -15.09 4.89
N LYS A 253 -13.51 -15.50 5.71
CA LYS A 253 -13.71 -15.76 7.15
C LYS A 253 -14.16 -14.53 7.93
N ILE A 254 -13.82 -13.34 7.45
CA ILE A 254 -14.25 -12.06 8.04
C ILE A 254 -15.44 -11.42 7.31
N GLY A 255 -16.12 -12.19 6.44
CA GLY A 255 -17.33 -11.76 5.72
C GLY A 255 -17.05 -10.95 4.45
N ILE A 256 -15.84 -11.02 3.90
CA ILE A 256 -15.43 -10.25 2.72
C ILE A 256 -15.22 -11.19 1.53
N ASP A 257 -16.02 -11.01 0.48
CA ASP A 257 -15.93 -11.79 -0.76
C ASP A 257 -15.27 -10.96 -1.87
N ILE A 258 -13.97 -11.16 -2.06
CA ILE A 258 -13.17 -10.51 -3.12
C ILE A 258 -13.53 -10.95 -4.54
N SER A 259 -14.42 -11.93 -4.73
CA SER A 259 -14.94 -12.26 -6.06
C SER A 259 -16.08 -11.34 -6.50
N LYS A 260 -16.62 -10.53 -5.59
CA LYS A 260 -17.70 -9.59 -5.88
C LYS A 260 -17.16 -8.26 -6.36
N ARG A 261 -17.67 -7.80 -7.50
CA ARG A 261 -17.33 -6.51 -8.09
C ARG A 261 -17.61 -5.34 -7.13
N ASP A 262 -18.77 -5.35 -6.48
CA ASP A 262 -19.20 -4.32 -5.53
C ASP A 262 -18.22 -4.13 -4.36
N PHE A 263 -17.44 -5.15 -3.99
CA PHE A 263 -16.40 -5.00 -2.97
C PHE A 263 -15.27 -4.08 -3.44
N TRP A 264 -14.82 -4.26 -4.68
CA TRP A 264 -13.75 -3.46 -5.28
C TRP A 264 -14.22 -2.05 -5.65
N GLU A 265 -15.48 -1.90 -6.04
CA GLU A 265 -16.10 -0.59 -6.31
C GLU A 265 -16.05 0.34 -5.09
N ARG A 266 -16.18 -0.20 -3.87
CA ARG A 266 -16.00 0.57 -2.62
C ARG A 266 -14.63 1.22 -2.50
N GLY A 267 -13.58 0.58 -3.02
CA GLY A 267 -12.23 1.17 -3.05
C GLY A 267 -12.18 2.41 -3.95
N PHE A 268 -12.86 2.38 -5.10
CA PHE A 268 -12.96 3.53 -5.99
C PHE A 268 -13.88 4.63 -5.42
N GLU A 269 -15.01 4.27 -4.81
CA GLU A 269 -15.87 5.23 -4.09
C GLU A 269 -15.11 5.97 -2.98
N PHE A 270 -14.21 5.26 -2.28
CA PHE A 270 -13.34 5.88 -1.29
C PHE A 270 -12.38 6.89 -1.91
N ILE A 271 -11.72 6.55 -3.02
CA ILE A 271 -10.82 7.48 -3.74
C ILE A 271 -11.59 8.73 -4.19
N GLU A 272 -12.75 8.52 -4.81
CA GLU A 272 -13.61 9.60 -5.31
C GLU A 272 -14.02 10.54 -4.18
N LYS A 273 -14.56 9.99 -3.08
CA LYS A 273 -15.09 10.79 -1.98
C LYS A 273 -14.01 11.44 -1.12
N GLU A 274 -12.97 10.69 -0.78
CA GLU A 274 -11.99 11.13 0.23
C GLU A 274 -10.83 11.93 -0.35
N PHE A 275 -10.63 11.87 -1.68
CA PHE A 275 -9.56 12.59 -2.38
C PHE A 275 -10.09 13.47 -3.51
N ILE A 276 -10.68 12.88 -4.56
CA ILE A 276 -11.01 13.62 -5.80
C ILE A 276 -12.02 14.74 -5.53
N ASN A 277 -13.15 14.42 -4.89
CA ASN A 277 -14.20 15.40 -4.57
C ASN A 277 -13.78 16.45 -3.53
N LYS A 278 -12.63 16.27 -2.87
CA LYS A 278 -12.06 17.24 -1.93
C LYS A 278 -10.99 18.14 -2.57
N LEU A 279 -10.59 17.85 -3.81
CA LEU A 279 -9.71 18.68 -4.62
C LEU A 279 -10.49 19.70 -5.46
N ASP A 280 -11.75 19.40 -5.76
CA ASP A 280 -12.72 20.30 -6.42
C ASP A 280 -13.32 21.33 -5.44
#